data_AF-A0A1G6EQI3-F1
#
_entry.id   AF-A0A1G6EQI3-F1
#
_cell.length_a   1.000
_cell.length_b   1.000
_cell.length_c   1.000
_cell.angle_alpha   90.00
_cell.angle_beta   90.00
_cell.angle_gamma   90.00
#
_symmetry.space_group_name_H-M   'P 1'
#
loop_
_entity.id
_entity.type
_entity.pdbx_description
1 polymer ?
#
loop_
_entity_poly.entity_id
_entity_poly.type
_entity_poly.pdbx_seq_one_letter_code
_entity_poly.pdbx_strand_id
1 'polypeptide(L)'
;MTTAAFIDYLTEEYRGDTAAFWKHMMADNSEEMLMQPVTKKKAALILHAMMRDSLDIKDVDWDKARKLKDIYDCRICANAVAQVIERGLIEPEKPDLFGMQIPMEDEELLSAVKKLII
;
A
#
# COMPACT_ATOMS: atom_id res chain seq x y z
N MET A 1 0.23 12.06 7.00
CA MET A 1 -1.01 11.61 7.66
C MET A 1 -0.73 10.31 8.41
N THR A 2 -1.54 10.00 9.41
CA THR A 2 -1.41 8.75 10.18
C THR A 2 -1.93 7.56 9.38
N THR A 3 -1.55 6.35 9.80
CA THR A 3 -2.04 5.11 9.19
C THR A 3 -3.56 4.97 9.27
N ALA A 4 -4.18 5.33 10.40
CA ALA A 4 -5.63 5.37 10.53
C ALA A 4 -6.27 6.33 9.51
N ALA A 5 -5.79 7.57 9.46
CA ALA A 5 -6.35 8.59 8.55
C ALA A 5 -6.24 8.17 7.07
N PHE A 6 -5.17 7.45 6.71
CA PHE A 6 -5.01 6.94 5.35
C PHE A 6 -5.98 5.80 5.02
N ILE A 7 -6.21 4.88 5.97
CA ILE A 7 -7.20 3.80 5.82
C ILE A 7 -8.59 4.41 5.68
N ASP A 8 -8.96 5.35 6.55
CA ASP A 8 -10.25 6.04 6.51
C ASP A 8 -10.46 6.71 5.14
N TYR A 9 -9.49 7.52 4.71
CA TYR A 9 -9.52 8.18 3.40
C TYR A 9 -9.72 7.20 2.25
N LEU A 10 -8.96 6.11 2.20
CA LEU A 10 -9.08 5.10 1.15
C LEU A 10 -10.48 4.46 1.12
N THR A 11 -11.09 4.22 2.28
CA THR A 11 -12.44 3.65 2.35
C THR A 11 -13.52 4.63 1.94
N GLU A 12 -13.37 5.91 2.27
CA GLU A 12 -14.28 6.99 1.88
C GLU A 12 -14.25 7.23 0.36
N GLU A 13 -13.07 7.18 -0.26
CA GLU A 13 -12.92 7.40 -1.70
C GLU A 13 -13.51 6.24 -2.54
N TYR A 14 -13.37 4.98 -2.08
CA TYR A 14 -13.85 3.83 -2.85
C TYR A 14 -15.38 3.76 -2.94
N ARG A 15 -16.11 4.12 -1.87
CA ARG A 15 -17.58 4.10 -1.78
C ARG A 15 -18.25 2.72 -2.05
N GLY A 16 -17.48 1.64 -2.12
CA GLY A 16 -17.98 0.26 -2.21
C GLY A 16 -17.98 -0.48 -0.86
N ASP A 17 -18.22 -1.79 -0.88
CA ASP A 17 -18.11 -2.63 0.33
C ASP A 17 -16.63 -2.76 0.74
N THR A 18 -16.33 -2.31 1.96
CA THR A 18 -14.98 -2.33 2.54
C THR A 18 -14.90 -3.20 3.80
N ALA A 19 -15.94 -3.95 4.14
CA ALA A 19 -15.99 -4.66 5.43
C ALA A 19 -14.85 -5.68 5.61
N ALA A 20 -14.52 -6.43 4.54
CA ALA A 20 -13.41 -7.38 4.55
C ALA A 20 -12.05 -6.67 4.73
N PHE A 21 -11.82 -5.61 3.96
CA PHE A 21 -10.62 -4.78 4.06
C PHE A 21 -10.46 -4.15 5.45
N TRP A 22 -11.52 -3.56 5.99
CA TRP A 22 -11.51 -2.94 7.33
C TRP A 22 -11.14 -3.94 8.41
N LYS A 23 -11.73 -5.14 8.37
CA LYS A 23 -11.42 -6.21 9.30
C LYS A 23 -9.95 -6.63 9.21
N HIS A 24 -9.40 -6.74 8.01
CA HIS A 24 -8.00 -7.06 7.79
C HIS A 24 -7.09 -5.95 8.34
N MET A 25 -7.36 -4.68 8.05
CA MET A 25 -6.54 -3.58 8.54
C MET A 25 -6.52 -3.48 10.07
N MET A 26 -7.64 -3.74 10.74
CA MET A 26 -7.67 -3.72 12.21
C MET A 26 -7.03 -4.94 12.86
N ALA A 27 -6.97 -6.08 12.16
CA ALA A 27 -6.24 -7.25 12.65
C ALA A 27 -4.71 -7.06 12.57
N ASP A 28 -4.23 -6.34 11.56
CA ASP A 28 -2.81 -6.20 11.24
C ASP A 28 -2.13 -4.97 11.86
N ASN A 29 -2.90 -4.08 12.51
CA ASN A 29 -2.37 -2.85 13.11
C ASN A 29 -2.78 -2.74 14.58
N SER A 30 -1.79 -2.53 15.45
CA SER A 30 -2.05 -2.07 16.82
C SER A 30 -2.46 -0.59 16.84
N GLU A 31 -3.06 -0.13 17.94
CA GLU A 31 -3.38 1.30 18.12
C GLU A 31 -2.16 2.21 17.91
N GLU A 32 -0.98 1.80 18.40
CA GLU A 32 0.26 2.56 18.18
C GLU A 32 0.62 2.65 16.70
N MET A 33 0.52 1.54 15.96
CA MET A 33 0.79 1.51 14.52
C MET A 33 -0.18 2.39 13.74
N LEU A 34 -1.44 2.46 14.16
CA LEU A 34 -2.46 3.31 13.54
C LEU A 34 -2.14 4.80 13.68
N MET A 35 -1.44 5.20 14.74
CA MET A 35 -1.04 6.59 14.98
C MET A 35 0.28 6.98 14.30
N GLN A 36 1.05 6.02 13.77
CA GLN A 36 2.31 6.30 13.09
C GLN A 36 2.09 6.84 11.67
N PRO A 37 3.03 7.68 11.17
CA PRO A 37 3.06 8.08 9.76
C PRO A 37 3.12 6.88 8.83
N VAL A 38 2.50 6.99 7.66
CA VAL A 38 2.51 5.94 6.65
C VAL A 38 3.85 5.90 5.94
N THR A 39 4.58 4.78 6.04
CA THR A 39 5.77 4.51 5.23
C THR A 39 5.41 3.89 3.87
N LYS A 40 6.31 3.93 2.89
CA LYS A 40 6.11 3.27 1.59
C LYS A 40 5.73 1.79 1.73
N LYS A 41 6.37 1.07 2.65
CA LYS A 41 6.00 -0.32 2.99
C LYS A 41 4.56 -0.41 3.49
N LYS A 42 4.17 0.45 4.42
CA LYS A 42 2.82 0.43 5.02
C LYS A 42 1.76 0.78 3.98
N ALA A 43 2.01 1.81 3.16
CA ALA A 43 1.13 2.17 2.04
C ALA A 43 0.96 1.01 1.06
N ALA A 44 2.05 0.33 0.68
CA ALA A 44 1.98 -0.82 -0.22
C ALA A 44 1.09 -1.94 0.32
N LEU A 45 1.23 -2.29 1.60
CA LEU A 45 0.41 -3.31 2.26
C LEU A 45 -1.07 -2.91 2.28
N ILE A 46 -1.38 -1.67 2.63
CA ILE A 46 -2.76 -1.16 2.72
C ILE A 46 -3.41 -1.15 1.33
N LEU A 47 -2.74 -0.59 0.32
CA LEU A 47 -3.26 -0.53 -1.04
C LEU A 47 -3.46 -1.93 -1.62
N HIS A 48 -2.52 -2.85 -1.38
CA HIS A 48 -2.65 -4.24 -1.85
C HIS A 48 -3.78 -5.00 -1.14
N ALA A 49 -3.98 -4.78 0.16
CA ALA A 49 -5.13 -5.35 0.85
C ALA A 49 -6.44 -4.83 0.25
N MET A 50 -6.54 -3.53 -0.06
CA MET A 50 -7.72 -2.96 -0.71
C MET A 50 -8.00 -3.57 -2.09
N MET A 51 -6.94 -3.77 -2.89
CA MET A 51 -7.04 -4.48 -4.18
C MET A 51 -7.71 -5.85 -4.03
N ARG A 52 -7.26 -6.63 -3.03
CA ARG A 52 -7.69 -8.02 -2.86
C ARG A 52 -9.04 -8.15 -2.17
N ASP A 53 -9.27 -7.35 -1.12
CA ASP A 53 -10.38 -7.58 -0.20
C ASP A 53 -11.65 -6.83 -0.61
N SER A 54 -11.52 -5.74 -1.37
CA SER A 54 -12.65 -4.87 -1.75
C SER A 54 -12.81 -4.72 -3.26
N LEU A 55 -11.70 -4.67 -4.02
CA LEU A 55 -11.73 -4.41 -5.46
C LEU A 55 -11.69 -5.68 -6.32
N ASP A 56 -11.45 -6.86 -5.73
CA ASP A 56 -11.24 -8.14 -6.43
C ASP A 56 -10.19 -8.07 -7.57
N ILE A 57 -9.18 -7.20 -7.38
CA ILE A 57 -8.07 -7.05 -8.32
C ILE A 57 -7.07 -8.16 -8.03
N LYS A 58 -6.87 -9.03 -9.02
CA LYS A 58 -5.90 -10.12 -8.96
C LYS A 58 -4.47 -9.61 -9.04
N ASP A 59 -3.56 -10.33 -8.38
CA ASP A 59 -2.13 -10.11 -8.50
C ASP A 59 -1.67 -10.34 -9.95
N VAL A 60 -0.69 -9.56 -10.37
CA VAL A 60 0.02 -9.76 -11.64
C VAL A 60 1.42 -10.28 -11.37
N ASP A 61 1.97 -10.97 -12.37
CA ASP A 61 3.39 -11.28 -12.40
C ASP A 61 4.21 -9.99 -12.34
N TRP A 62 5.32 -10.02 -11.61
CA TRP A 62 6.14 -8.86 -11.37
C TRP A 62 7.54 -9.02 -11.95
N ASP A 63 7.90 -8.07 -12.80
CA ASP A 63 9.19 -8.00 -13.48
C ASP A 63 9.89 -6.68 -13.22
N LYS A 64 9.14 -5.56 -13.19
CA LYS A 64 9.67 -4.24 -12.83
C LYS A 64 10.16 -4.24 -11.38
N ALA A 65 9.45 -4.91 -10.49
CA ALA A 65 9.82 -4.96 -9.07
C ALA A 65 11.05 -5.87 -8.79
N ARG A 66 11.44 -6.76 -9.71
CA ARG A 66 12.60 -7.67 -9.54
C ARG A 66 13.92 -6.98 -9.33
N LYS A 67 14.07 -5.77 -9.87
CA LYS A 67 15.27 -4.96 -9.75
C LYS A 67 15.43 -4.28 -8.38
N LEU A 68 14.37 -4.24 -7.56
CA LEU A 68 14.39 -3.62 -6.26
C LEU A 68 15.15 -4.51 -5.29
N LYS A 69 16.26 -4.03 -4.75
CA LYS A 69 17.11 -4.83 -3.86
C LYS A 69 16.46 -5.09 -2.51
N ASP A 70 15.75 -4.09 -1.99
CA ASP A 70 15.09 -4.11 -0.67
C ASP A 70 13.74 -4.83 -0.66
N ILE A 71 13.23 -5.28 -1.80
CA ILE A 71 11.98 -6.08 -1.86
C ILE A 71 12.16 -7.45 -1.18
N TYR A 72 13.39 -7.98 -1.16
CA TYR A 72 13.71 -9.28 -0.58
C TYR A 72 13.95 -9.23 0.93
N ASP A 73 14.09 -8.03 1.51
CA ASP A 73 14.35 -7.85 2.95
C ASP A 73 13.13 -8.14 3.82
N CYS A 74 11.93 -8.05 3.23
CA CYS A 74 10.68 -8.34 3.93
C CYS A 74 9.80 -9.31 3.13
N ARG A 75 9.86 -10.60 3.48
CA ARG A 75 9.09 -11.67 2.82
C ARG A 75 7.58 -11.39 2.77
N ILE A 76 7.00 -10.88 3.84
CA ILE A 76 5.56 -10.57 3.89
C ILE A 76 5.17 -9.33 3.08
N CYS A 77 6.14 -8.44 2.82
CA CYS A 77 5.91 -7.20 2.10
C CYS A 77 6.13 -7.34 0.60
N ALA A 78 6.95 -8.31 0.18
CA ALA A 78 7.47 -8.41 -1.17
C ALA A 78 6.37 -8.38 -2.23
N ASN A 79 5.29 -9.14 -2.03
CA ASN A 79 4.20 -9.16 -3.00
C ASN A 79 3.45 -7.82 -3.05
N ALA A 80 3.12 -7.22 -1.91
CA ALA A 80 2.45 -5.92 -1.88
C ALA A 80 3.27 -4.82 -2.57
N VAL A 81 4.58 -4.77 -2.31
CA VAL A 81 5.53 -3.86 -2.98
C VAL A 81 5.54 -4.10 -4.49
N ALA A 82 5.59 -5.37 -4.90
CA ALA A 82 5.55 -5.73 -6.31
C ALA A 82 4.25 -5.23 -6.98
N GLN A 83 3.09 -5.48 -6.36
CA GLN A 83 1.80 -5.12 -6.94
C GLN A 83 1.62 -3.60 -7.12
N VAL A 84 2.10 -2.79 -6.16
CA VAL A 84 2.03 -1.32 -6.29
C VAL A 84 3.01 -0.77 -7.32
N ILE A 85 4.17 -1.40 -7.49
CA ILE A 85 5.18 -1.01 -8.50
C ILE A 85 4.74 -1.38 -9.90
N GLU A 86 4.20 -2.59 -10.10
CA GLU A 86 3.75 -3.03 -11.41
C GLU A 86 2.63 -2.14 -11.96
N ARG A 87 1.78 -1.64 -11.06
CA ARG A 87 0.66 -0.72 -11.33
C ARG A 87 1.04 0.76 -11.32
N GLY A 88 2.28 1.11 -10.96
CA GLY A 88 2.73 2.51 -10.90
C GLY A 88 2.01 3.36 -9.85
N LEU A 89 1.54 2.74 -8.77
CA LEU A 89 0.84 3.43 -7.68
C LEU A 89 1.81 4.20 -6.80
N ILE A 90 2.93 3.57 -6.45
CA ILE A 90 4.00 4.14 -5.63
C ILE A 90 5.30 4.10 -6.43
N GLU A 91 5.98 5.24 -6.51
CA GLU A 91 7.29 5.33 -7.16
C GLU A 91 8.40 4.85 -6.22
N PRO A 92 9.38 4.09 -6.74
CA PRO A 92 10.53 3.67 -5.94
C PRO A 92 11.41 4.88 -5.61
N GLU A 93 12.11 4.83 -4.48
CA GLU A 93 13.07 5.87 -4.08
C GLU A 93 14.23 6.02 -5.08
N LYS A 94 14.73 4.90 -5.59
CA LYS A 94 15.77 4.84 -6.62
C LYS A 94 15.40 3.76 -7.64
N PRO A 95 16.04 3.73 -8.82
CA PRO A 95 15.75 2.72 -9.84
C PRO A 95 15.80 1.27 -9.36
N ASP A 96 16.60 0.98 -8.32
CA ASP A 96 16.82 -0.35 -7.73
C ASP A 96 16.49 -0.40 -6.21
N LEU A 97 15.79 0.59 -5.67
CA LEU A 97 15.44 0.67 -4.24
C LEU A 97 14.04 1.24 -4.03
N PHE A 98 13.16 0.51 -3.35
CA PHE A 98 11.81 0.97 -3.07
C PHE A 98 11.80 2.08 -2.02
N GLY A 99 12.59 1.92 -0.96
CA GLY A 99 12.63 2.83 0.18
C GLY A 99 11.62 2.44 1.26
N MET A 100 11.60 1.16 1.65
CA MET A 100 10.59 0.55 2.54
C MET A 100 10.20 1.38 3.77
N GLN A 101 11.17 2.02 4.43
CA GLN A 101 10.95 2.76 5.69
C GLN A 101 10.73 4.26 5.51
N ILE A 102 10.76 4.76 4.27
CA ILE A 102 10.59 6.18 3.98
C ILE A 102 9.12 6.55 4.24
N PRO A 103 8.84 7.52 5.13
CA PRO A 103 7.50 8.10 5.27
C PRO A 103 7.05 8.73 3.95
N MET A 104 5.80 8.50 3.57
CA MET A 104 5.21 9.15 2.39
C MET A 104 4.56 10.46 2.77
N GLU A 105 4.68 11.44 1.89
CA GLU A 105 3.96 12.71 2.02
C GLU A 105 2.48 12.51 1.67
N ASP A 106 1.63 13.40 2.20
CA ASP A 106 0.17 13.27 2.02
C ASP A 106 -0.22 13.29 0.54
N GLU A 107 0.40 14.16 -0.26
CA GLU A 107 0.14 14.25 -1.70
C GLU A 107 0.45 12.94 -2.44
N GLU A 108 1.50 12.21 -2.03
CA GLU A 108 1.87 10.93 -2.63
C GLU A 108 0.84 9.84 -2.30
N LEU A 109 0.39 9.80 -1.04
CA LEU A 109 -0.64 8.87 -0.58
C LEU A 109 -1.96 9.11 -1.31
N LEU A 110 -2.42 10.36 -1.39
CA LEU A 110 -3.63 10.73 -2.10
C LEU A 110 -3.53 10.40 -3.59
N SER A 111 -2.38 10.65 -4.21
CA SER A 111 -2.11 10.29 -5.61
C SER A 111 -2.19 8.78 -5.84
N ALA A 112 -1.62 7.97 -4.94
CA ALA A 112 -1.68 6.51 -5.03
C ALA A 112 -3.11 5.97 -4.94
N VAL A 113 -3.96 6.54 -4.06
CA VAL A 113 -5.38 6.19 -3.93
C VAL A 113 -6.13 6.51 -5.22
N LYS A 114 -5.93 7.71 -5.79
CA LYS A 114 -6.56 8.10 -7.05
C LYS A 114 -6.18 7.17 -8.20
N LYS A 115 -4.90 6.81 -8.31
CA LYS A 115 -4.43 5.85 -9.32
C LYS A 115 -5.00 4.44 -9.15
N LEU A 116 -5.42 4.07 -7.94
CA LEU A 116 -6.01 2.77 -7.65
C LEU A 116 -7.50 2.70 -7.99
N ILE A 117 -8.25 3.77 -7.71
CA ILE A 117 -9.72 3.78 -7.79
C ILE A 117 -10.23 4.20 -9.19
N ILE A 118 -9.43 4.94 -9.96
CA ILE A 118 -9.75 5.38 -11.34
C ILE A 118 -9.37 4.30 -12.35
#